data_AF-A0A953L3A3-F1
#
_entry.id   AF-A0A953L3A3-F1
#
_cell.length_a   1.000
_cell.length_b   1.000
_cell.length_c   1.000
_cell.angle_alpha   90.00
_cell.angle_beta   90.00
_cell.angle_gamma   90.00
#
_symmetry.space_group_name_H-M   'P 1'
#
loop_
_entity.id
_entity.type
_entity.pdbx_description
1 polymer ?
#
loop_
_entity_poly.entity_id
_entity_poly.type
_entity_poly.pdbx_seq_one_letter_code
_entity_poly.pdbx_strand_id
1 'polypeptide(L)'
;MRKSILLLLSVASFSLLGYHQAFAQPTSNNNKVDDPVSKLGYEKKLRWADGLFKDGSYFNAVDYYGQLMQEQPRNPYLAYQLAKSHSYLRDYKSAAKYYGYAYELAREIYILLPYTKKP
;
A
#
# COMPACT_ATOMS: atom_id res chain seq x y z
N MET A 1 62.00 -16.70 -21.74
CA MET A 1 60.74 -17.36 -21.35
C MET A 1 60.21 -16.63 -20.12
N ARG A 2 59.35 -15.63 -20.29
CA ARG A 2 57.87 -15.67 -20.39
C ARG A 2 57.17 -15.84 -19.03
N LYS A 3 56.52 -14.74 -18.63
CA LYS A 3 55.23 -14.63 -17.92
C LYS A 3 55.20 -15.04 -16.44
N SER A 4 55.31 -14.08 -15.52
CA SER A 4 54.73 -14.27 -14.17
C SER A 4 54.58 -12.99 -13.31
N ILE A 5 54.23 -11.83 -13.87
CA ILE A 5 54.01 -10.60 -13.05
C ILE A 5 52.85 -9.74 -13.57
N LEU A 6 51.74 -10.36 -13.99
CA LEU A 6 50.52 -9.62 -14.40
C LEU A 6 49.25 -10.35 -13.93
N LEU A 7 49.15 -10.66 -12.64
CA LEU A 7 47.96 -11.35 -12.11
C LEU A 7 47.62 -10.94 -10.66
N LEU A 8 47.80 -9.66 -10.31
CA LEU A 8 47.36 -9.11 -9.02
C LEU A 8 46.66 -7.75 -9.13
N LEU A 9 46.02 -7.47 -10.28
CA LEU A 9 45.23 -6.25 -10.52
C LEU A 9 43.83 -6.55 -11.08
N SER A 10 43.25 -7.73 -10.79
CA SER A 10 41.89 -8.09 -11.18
C SER A 10 40.89 -8.17 -10.01
N VAL A 11 41.27 -7.78 -8.80
CA VAL A 11 40.39 -7.87 -7.62
C VAL A 11 39.59 -6.57 -7.38
N ALA A 12 39.81 -5.51 -8.17
CA ALA A 12 39.26 -4.18 -7.90
C ALA A 12 38.01 -3.79 -8.73
N SER A 13 37.26 -4.73 -9.32
CA SER A 13 36.17 -4.35 -10.25
C SER A 13 34.99 -5.31 -10.29
N PHE A 14 34.51 -5.81 -9.14
CA PHE A 14 33.27 -6.60 -9.13
C PHE A 14 32.43 -6.41 -7.85
N SER A 15 32.20 -5.15 -7.45
CA SER A 15 31.28 -4.84 -6.34
C SER A 15 30.45 -3.58 -6.54
N LEU A 16 30.11 -3.21 -7.78
CA LEU A 16 29.29 -2.01 -8.05
C LEU A 16 28.05 -2.24 -8.92
N LEU A 17 27.70 -3.47 -9.29
CA LEU A 17 26.44 -3.78 -9.97
C LEU A 17 25.71 -4.91 -9.24
N GLY A 18 24.86 -4.56 -8.28
CA GLY A 18 24.05 -5.54 -7.56
C GLY A 18 22.94 -5.00 -6.65
N TYR A 19 22.90 -3.69 -6.36
CA TYR A 19 21.81 -3.09 -5.55
C TYR A 19 20.65 -2.51 -6.37
N HIS A 20 20.52 -2.90 -7.64
CA HIS A 20 19.34 -2.55 -8.45
C HIS A 20 18.51 -3.79 -8.76
N GLN A 21 17.74 -4.24 -7.77
CA GLN A 21 16.38 -4.79 -7.91
C GLN A 21 16.07 -5.69 -6.71
N ALA A 22 15.45 -5.12 -5.68
CA ALA A 22 14.74 -5.93 -4.69
C ALA A 22 13.62 -5.15 -4.00
N PHE A 23 12.89 -4.29 -4.71
CA PHE A 23 11.66 -3.70 -4.17
C PHE A 23 10.61 -3.57 -5.27
N ALA A 24 9.42 -4.08 -4.96
CA ALA A 24 8.20 -4.13 -5.76
C ALA A 24 8.19 -5.15 -6.91
N GLN A 25 7.78 -6.38 -6.60
CA GLN A 25 6.98 -7.12 -7.55
C GLN A 25 5.61 -6.42 -7.62
N PRO A 26 5.20 -5.83 -8.76
CA PRO A 26 3.80 -5.50 -8.94
C PRO A 26 3.08 -6.84 -9.00
N THR A 27 2.41 -7.24 -7.91
CA THR A 27 1.48 -8.37 -7.94
C THR A 27 0.26 -7.91 -8.73
N SER A 28 0.45 -7.87 -10.04
CA SER A 28 -0.59 -7.74 -11.05
C SER A 28 -1.52 -8.94 -10.90
N ASN A 29 -2.68 -8.71 -10.28
CA ASN A 29 -4.03 -9.12 -10.73
C ASN A 29 -4.23 -10.47 -11.45
N ASN A 30 -3.40 -11.50 -11.23
CA ASN A 30 -3.44 -12.75 -12.01
C ASN A 30 -3.71 -14.03 -11.21
N ASN A 31 -4.03 -13.95 -9.90
CA ASN A 31 -4.46 -15.12 -9.11
C ASN A 31 -5.93 -15.04 -8.67
N LYS A 32 -6.81 -14.43 -9.48
CA LYS A 32 -8.27 -14.36 -9.20
C LYS A 32 -8.94 -15.73 -9.08
N VAL A 33 -8.27 -16.81 -9.50
CA VAL A 33 -8.80 -18.18 -9.46
C VAL A 33 -8.93 -18.69 -8.01
N ASP A 34 -8.08 -18.21 -7.09
CA ASP A 34 -8.04 -18.66 -5.68
C ASP A 34 -8.22 -17.52 -4.66
N ASP A 35 -8.87 -16.41 -5.04
CA ASP A 35 -9.19 -15.35 -4.07
C ASP A 35 -10.26 -15.86 -3.08
N PRO A 36 -9.94 -16.04 -1.78
CA PRO A 36 -10.85 -16.62 -0.79
C PRO A 36 -12.13 -15.81 -0.60
N VAL A 37 -12.14 -14.55 -1.03
CA VAL A 37 -13.21 -13.58 -0.76
C VAL A 37 -14.00 -13.22 -2.02
N SER A 38 -13.56 -13.67 -3.20
CA SER A 38 -14.13 -13.30 -4.50
C SER A 38 -15.63 -13.59 -4.64
N LYS A 39 -16.11 -14.68 -4.03
CA LYS A 39 -17.52 -15.11 -4.06
C LYS A 39 -18.34 -14.58 -2.88
N LEU A 40 -17.74 -13.83 -1.96
CA LEU A 40 -18.43 -13.33 -0.77
C LEU A 40 -19.23 -12.05 -1.08
N GLY A 41 -20.32 -11.85 -0.35
CA GLY A 41 -21.07 -10.58 -0.40
C GLY A 41 -20.29 -9.41 0.21
N TYR A 42 -20.69 -8.19 -0.13
CA TYR A 42 -20.03 -6.94 0.29
C TYR A 42 -19.65 -6.90 1.78
N GLU A 43 -20.62 -7.14 2.67
CA GLU A 43 -20.40 -7.12 4.13
C GLU A 43 -19.32 -8.12 4.60
N LYS A 44 -19.29 -9.30 3.99
CA LYS A 44 -18.30 -10.33 4.32
C LYS A 44 -16.92 -9.95 3.80
N LYS A 45 -16.84 -9.36 2.59
CA LYS A 45 -15.60 -8.78 2.05
C LYS A 45 -15.08 -7.65 2.93
N LEU A 46 -15.96 -6.77 3.39
CA LEU A 46 -15.62 -5.67 4.30
C LEU A 46 -15.04 -6.18 5.61
N ARG A 47 -15.71 -7.16 6.25
CA ARG A 47 -15.21 -7.81 7.46
C ARG A 47 -13.86 -8.49 7.26
N TRP A 48 -13.64 -9.09 6.09
CA TRP A 48 -12.35 -9.68 5.74
C TRP A 48 -11.24 -8.63 5.64
N ALA A 49 -11.49 -7.54 4.91
CA ALA A 49 -10.54 -6.42 4.78
C ALA A 49 -10.21 -5.79 6.15
N ASP A 50 -11.23 -5.59 6.99
CA ASP A 50 -11.06 -5.09 8.36
C ASP A 50 -10.25 -6.06 9.23
N GLY A 51 -10.41 -7.38 9.04
CA GLY A 51 -9.60 -8.40 9.70
C GLY A 51 -8.13 -8.30 9.32
N LEU A 52 -7.84 -8.27 8.02
CA LEU A 52 -6.47 -8.10 7.50
C LEU A 52 -5.82 -6.82 8.04
N PHE A 53 -6.57 -5.73 8.10
CA PHE A 53 -6.09 -4.48 8.65
C PHE A 53 -5.73 -4.60 10.14
N LYS A 54 -6.59 -5.24 10.93
CA LYS A 54 -6.36 -5.47 12.38
C LYS A 54 -5.14 -6.36 12.63
N ASP A 55 -4.92 -7.34 11.75
CA ASP A 55 -3.78 -8.26 11.83
C ASP A 55 -2.46 -7.62 11.35
N GLY A 56 -2.49 -6.35 10.93
CA GLY A 56 -1.32 -5.63 10.42
C GLY A 56 -0.95 -5.98 8.97
N SER A 57 -1.78 -6.78 8.30
CA SER A 57 -1.62 -7.17 6.91
C SER A 57 -2.08 -6.04 5.97
N TYR A 58 -1.48 -4.85 6.10
CA TYR A 58 -1.90 -3.63 5.41
C TYR A 58 -1.81 -3.73 3.89
N PHE A 59 -0.84 -4.48 3.35
CA PHE A 59 -0.71 -4.69 1.91
C PHE A 59 -1.95 -5.39 1.34
N ASN A 60 -2.34 -6.52 1.92
CA ASN A 60 -3.55 -7.23 1.51
C ASN A 60 -4.83 -6.42 1.81
N ALA A 61 -4.84 -5.65 2.92
CA ALA A 61 -5.98 -4.80 3.24
C ALA A 61 -6.24 -3.74 2.17
N VAL A 62 -5.18 -3.12 1.61
CA VAL A 62 -5.29 -2.16 0.49
C VAL A 62 -6.00 -2.79 -0.70
N ASP A 63 -5.64 -4.02 -1.07
CA ASP A 63 -6.25 -4.70 -2.22
C ASP A 63 -7.76 -4.89 -2.03
N TYR A 64 -8.19 -5.41 -0.88
CA TYR A 64 -9.60 -5.67 -0.63
C TYR A 64 -10.42 -4.39 -0.40
N TYR A 65 -9.87 -3.39 0.31
CA TYR A 65 -10.53 -2.09 0.38
C TYR A 65 -10.62 -1.40 -0.99
N GLY A 66 -9.62 -1.59 -1.86
CA GLY A 66 -9.63 -1.11 -3.23
C GLY A 66 -10.76 -1.72 -4.06
N GLN A 67 -11.00 -3.03 -3.93
CA GLN A 67 -12.15 -3.71 -4.55
C GLN A 67 -13.48 -3.16 -4.02
N LEU A 68 -13.63 -3.05 -2.70
CA LEU A 68 -14.84 -2.51 -2.07
C LEU A 68 -15.10 -1.05 -2.50
N MET A 69 -14.05 -0.26 -2.71
CA MET A 69 -14.14 1.11 -3.20
C MET A 69 -14.65 1.17 -4.65
N GLN A 70 -14.33 0.17 -5.49
CA GLN A 70 -14.92 0.09 -6.83
C GLN A 70 -16.42 -0.19 -6.77
N GLU A 71 -16.87 -0.99 -5.80
CA GLU A 71 -18.30 -1.26 -5.56
C GLU A 71 -19.02 -0.05 -4.95
N GLN A 72 -18.36 0.72 -4.06
CA GLN A 72 -18.90 1.93 -3.42
C GLN A 72 -17.92 3.11 -3.48
N PRO A 73 -17.82 3.82 -4.62
CA PRO A 73 -16.78 4.85 -4.84
C PRO A 73 -16.84 6.05 -3.90
N ARG A 74 -18.02 6.36 -3.34
CA ARG A 74 -18.23 7.53 -2.47
C ARG A 74 -18.36 7.16 -0.99
N ASN A 75 -17.67 6.09 -0.56
CA ASN A 75 -17.69 5.65 0.82
C ASN A 75 -16.50 6.26 1.61
N PRO A 76 -16.74 7.20 2.56
CA PRO A 76 -15.67 7.86 3.31
C PRO A 76 -14.91 6.90 4.22
N TYR A 77 -15.55 5.83 4.72
CA TYR A 77 -14.89 4.83 5.55
C TYR A 77 -13.83 4.05 4.75
N LEU A 78 -14.19 3.58 3.55
CA LEU A 78 -13.26 2.87 2.69
C LEU A 78 -12.08 3.76 2.28
N ALA A 79 -12.33 5.04 1.98
CA ALA A 79 -11.28 5.99 1.64
C ALA A 79 -10.34 6.19 2.82
N TYR A 80 -10.88 6.34 4.03
CA TYR A 80 -10.09 6.48 5.25
C TYR A 80 -9.25 5.23 5.56
N GLN A 81 -9.81 4.03 5.39
CA GLN A 81 -9.09 2.79 5.65
C GLN A 81 -8.00 2.52 4.60
N LEU A 82 -8.22 2.85 3.33
CA LEU A 82 -7.16 2.88 2.31
C LEU A 82 -6.05 3.85 2.73
N ALA A 83 -6.40 5.07 3.13
CA ALA A 83 -5.44 6.07 3.55
C ALA A 83 -4.58 5.59 4.73
N LYS A 84 -5.20 5.01 5.76
CA LYS A 84 -4.50 4.42 6.91
C LYS A 84 -3.59 3.28 6.51
N SER A 85 -4.08 2.37 5.67
CA SER A 85 -3.30 1.22 5.21
C SER A 85 -2.05 1.67 4.45
N HIS A 86 -2.19 2.62 3.52
CA HIS A 86 -1.06 3.24 2.83
C HIS A 86 -0.11 3.98 3.79
N SER A 87 -0.62 4.67 4.80
CA SER A 87 0.19 5.34 5.82
C SER A 87 1.06 4.35 6.60
N TYR A 88 0.49 3.21 7.03
CA TYR A 88 1.25 2.14 7.68
C TYR A 88 2.29 1.50 6.77
N LEU A 89 2.00 1.40 5.46
CA LEU A 89 2.94 0.98 4.43
C LEU A 89 3.99 2.05 4.07
N ARG A 90 3.94 3.23 4.70
CA ARG A 90 4.79 4.40 4.41
C ARG A 90 4.65 4.95 2.98
N ASP A 91 3.56 4.61 2.30
CA ASP A 91 3.16 5.23 1.03
C ASP A 91 2.36 6.50 1.32
N TYR A 92 3.08 7.54 1.73
CA TYR A 92 2.47 8.81 2.12
C TYR A 92 1.80 9.55 0.97
N LYS A 93 2.20 9.29 -0.28
CA LYS A 93 1.59 9.88 -1.46
C LYS A 93 0.16 9.36 -1.63
N SER A 94 -0.02 8.04 -1.61
CA SER A 94 -1.35 7.44 -1.70
C SER A 94 -2.17 7.73 -0.45
N ALA A 95 -1.55 7.70 0.74
CA ALA A 95 -2.23 8.04 1.97
C ALA A 95 -2.81 9.46 1.95
N ALA A 96 -2.02 10.46 1.54
CA ALA A 96 -2.48 11.85 1.45
C ALA A 96 -3.66 11.99 0.47
N LYS A 97 -3.59 11.34 -0.69
CA LYS A 97 -4.68 11.31 -1.68
C LYS A 97 -5.98 10.80 -1.05
N TYR A 98 -5.94 9.63 -0.40
CA TYR A 98 -7.15 9.01 0.15
C TYR A 98 -7.65 9.70 1.43
N TYR A 99 -6.77 10.28 2.26
CA TYR A 99 -7.18 11.12 3.39
C TYR A 99 -7.91 12.37 2.91
N GLY A 100 -7.38 13.05 1.89
CA GLY A 100 -8.04 14.19 1.27
C GLY A 100 -9.42 13.81 0.75
N TYR A 101 -9.52 12.68 0.05
CA TYR A 101 -10.80 12.20 -0.48
C TYR A 101 -11.81 11.84 0.64
N ALA A 102 -11.37 11.17 1.70
CA ALA A 102 -12.22 10.87 2.86
C ALA A 102 -12.74 12.16 3.53
N TYR A 103 -11.88 13.17 3.64
CA TYR A 103 -12.23 14.49 4.18
C TYR A 103 -13.23 15.23 3.27
N GLU A 104 -13.07 15.18 1.96
CA GLU A 104 -14.01 15.79 1.01
C GLU A 104 -15.40 15.15 1.11
N LEU A 105 -15.48 13.83 1.27
CA LEU A 105 -16.75 13.10 1.39
C LEU A 105 -17.45 13.33 2.73
N ALA A 106 -16.70 13.51 3.82
CA ALA A 106 -17.24 13.53 5.18
C ALA A 106 -16.71 14.71 6.01
N ARG A 107 -16.61 15.89 5.40
CA ARG A 107 -16.02 17.09 6.02
C ARG A 107 -16.59 17.39 7.40
N GLU A 108 -17.92 17.31 7.54
CA GLU A 108 -18.63 17.62 8.79
C GLU A 108 -18.20 16.75 9.97
N ILE A 109 -17.85 15.48 9.71
CA ILE A 109 -17.36 14.55 10.73
C ILE A 109 -15.94 14.94 11.20
N TYR A 110 -15.14 15.52 10.31
CA TYR A 110 -13.73 15.89 10.56
C TYR A 110 -13.53 17.31 11.11
N ILE A 111 -14.57 18.16 11.23
CA ILE A 111 -14.47 19.54 11.75
C ILE A 111 -14.10 19.59 13.26
N LEU A 112 -14.06 18.46 13.98
CA LEU A 112 -13.91 18.43 15.44
C LEU A 112 -12.46 18.31 15.96
N LEU A 113 -11.55 19.17 15.51
CA LEU A 113 -10.45 19.60 16.38
C LEU A 113 -10.79 20.99 16.92
N PRO A 114 -10.83 21.22 18.24
CA PRO A 114 -11.25 22.48 18.86
C PRO A 114 -10.18 23.59 18.73
N TYR A 115 -9.53 23.71 17.57
CA TYR A 115 -8.57 24.77 17.27
C TYR A 115 -9.18 25.92 16.45
N THR A 116 -10.45 25.83 16.07
CA THR A 116 -11.19 27.00 15.56
C THR A 116 -11.79 27.82 16.71
N LYS A 117 -10.96 28.25 17.67
CA LYS A 117 -11.26 29.48 18.39
C LYS A 117 -10.80 30.63 17.51
N LYS A 118 -11.75 31.17 16.76
CA LYS A 118 -11.63 32.38 15.96
C LYS A 118 -11.29 33.55 16.92
N PRO A 119 -10.17 34.29 16.74
CA PRO A 119 -10.11 35.66 17.22
C PRO A 119 -11.04 36.56 16.41
#